data_AF-A0A1C7MRJ0-F1
#
_entry.id   AF-A0A1C7MRJ0-F1
#
_cell.length_a   1.000
_cell.length_b   1.000
_cell.length_c   1.000
_cell.angle_alpha   90.00
_cell.angle_beta   90.00
_cell.angle_gamma   90.00
#
_symmetry.space_group_name_H-M   'P 1'
#
loop_
_entity.id
_entity.type
_entity.pdbx_description
1 polymer ?
#
loop_
_entity_poly.entity_id
_entity_poly.type
_entity_poly.pdbx_seq_one_letter_code
_entity_poly.pdbx_strand_id
1 'polypeptide(L)'
;MLQELSHMDRITQLQDEIQQVLNLSRLDIHELNYVPQLLTIMSSSIAYLTSRSNFMQVSPEVPITKQRNTEKYDAPDVFEANKKELMTDLMVKAKQVEYLIQSLPEPEAEEVQAKRLQTLEEEMIQANEDYARAVYRAKNLHAQISTVLRSMLDESDSFEDEPG
;
A
#
# COMPACT_ATOMS: atom_id res chain seq x y z
N MET A 1 -17.31 -0.90 31.26
CA MET A 1 -17.62 -1.79 30.13
C MET A 1 -18.04 -1.03 28.86
N LEU A 2 -19.14 -0.28 28.80
CA LEU A 2 -19.53 0.47 27.58
C LEU A 2 -18.52 1.58 27.16
N GLN A 3 -17.90 2.23 28.14
CA GLN A 3 -16.93 3.31 27.89
C GLN A 3 -15.55 2.80 27.45
N GLU A 4 -15.16 1.59 27.87
CA GLU A 4 -13.93 0.92 27.41
C GLU A 4 -14.07 0.40 25.98
N LEU A 5 -15.26 -0.10 25.59
CA LEU A 5 -15.54 -0.46 24.19
C LEU A 5 -15.39 0.74 23.25
N SER A 6 -15.92 1.91 23.63
CA SER A 6 -15.78 3.14 22.84
C SER A 6 -14.33 3.65 22.78
N HIS A 7 -13.53 3.38 23.82
CA HIS A 7 -12.13 3.77 23.89
C HIS A 7 -11.23 2.82 23.06
N MET A 8 -11.56 1.53 23.02
CA MET A 8 -10.96 0.57 22.09
C MET A 8 -11.26 0.96 20.65
N ASP A 9 -12.50 1.33 20.34
CA ASP A 9 -12.91 1.76 19.00
C ASP A 9 -12.10 2.96 18.52
N ARG A 10 -11.88 3.97 19.36
CA ARG A 10 -11.06 5.14 18.99
C ARG A 10 -9.60 4.80 18.78
N ILE A 11 -9.03 3.91 19.59
CA ILE A 11 -7.62 3.48 19.43
C ILE A 11 -7.47 2.65 18.15
N THR A 12 -8.44 1.78 17.86
CA THR A 12 -8.48 1.01 16.61
C THR A 12 -8.66 1.94 15.41
N GLN A 13 -9.53 2.94 15.51
CA GLN A 13 -9.73 3.94 14.46
C GLN A 13 -8.47 4.76 14.17
N LEU A 14 -7.76 5.18 15.21
CA LEU A 14 -6.51 5.94 15.07
C LEU A 14 -5.37 5.06 14.54
N GLN A 15 -5.33 3.79 14.95
CA GLN A 15 -4.43 2.81 14.35
C GLN A 15 -4.76 2.59 12.88
N ASP A 16 -6.03 2.51 12.50
CA ASP A 16 -6.46 2.38 11.10
C ASP A 16 -6.11 3.63 10.30
N GLU A 17 -6.27 4.83 10.85
CA GLU A 17 -5.87 6.08 10.18
C GLU A 17 -4.35 6.20 10.02
N ILE A 18 -3.56 5.85 11.05
CA ILE A 18 -2.08 5.80 10.95
C ILE A 18 -1.65 4.72 9.96
N GLN A 19 -2.29 3.56 9.96
CA GLN A 19 -2.04 2.50 8.97
C GLN A 19 -2.47 2.95 7.58
N GLN A 20 -3.53 3.74 7.43
CA GLN A 20 -3.97 4.28 6.16
C GLN A 20 -2.95 5.30 5.62
N VAL A 21 -2.44 6.20 6.47
CA VAL A 21 -1.36 7.15 6.11
C VAL A 21 -0.06 6.42 5.79
N LEU A 22 0.32 5.43 6.60
CA LEU A 22 1.50 4.59 6.32
C LEU A 22 1.32 3.75 5.06
N ASN A 23 0.12 3.25 4.78
CA ASN A 23 -0.19 2.53 3.54
C ASN A 23 -0.21 3.49 2.36
N LEU A 24 -0.67 4.74 2.51
CA LEU A 24 -0.53 5.79 1.49
C LEU A 24 0.96 6.06 1.20
N SER A 25 1.81 6.16 2.22
CA SER A 25 3.27 6.31 2.02
C SER A 25 3.97 5.02 1.54
N ARG A 26 3.40 3.84 1.79
CA ARG A 26 3.92 2.55 1.33
C ARG A 26 3.44 2.19 -0.08
N LEU A 27 2.29 2.71 -0.50
CA LEU A 27 1.77 2.69 -1.86
C LEU A 27 2.75 3.38 -2.80
N ASP A 28 3.42 4.46 -2.35
CA ASP A 28 4.47 5.14 -3.12
C ASP A 28 5.56 4.17 -3.59
N ILE A 29 6.03 3.22 -2.76
CA ILE A 29 7.18 2.37 -3.10
C ILE A 29 6.82 1.25 -4.11
N HIS A 30 5.58 0.77 -4.13
CA HIS A 30 5.15 -0.27 -5.08
C HIS A 30 4.46 0.30 -6.34
N GLU A 31 3.92 1.53 -6.29
CA GLU A 31 3.27 2.21 -7.44
C GLU A 31 4.19 3.16 -8.22
N LEU A 32 5.36 3.54 -7.70
CA LEU A 32 6.32 4.39 -8.44
C LEU A 32 6.92 3.73 -9.69
N ASN A 33 6.69 2.44 -9.93
CA ASN A 33 7.24 1.72 -11.08
C ASN A 33 6.32 1.62 -12.31
N TYR A 34 5.08 2.11 -12.28
CA TYR A 34 4.17 1.97 -13.43
C TYR A 34 4.57 2.83 -14.64
N VAL A 35 5.03 4.07 -14.42
CA VAL A 35 5.54 4.94 -15.49
C VAL A 35 6.84 4.38 -16.10
N PRO A 36 7.86 3.98 -15.30
CA PRO A 36 9.03 3.27 -15.81
C PRO A 36 8.69 1.96 -16.54
N GLN A 37 7.71 1.18 -16.06
CA GLN A 37 7.25 -0.05 -16.72
C GLN A 37 6.62 0.25 -18.08
N LEU A 38 5.76 1.28 -18.17
CA LEU A 38 5.16 1.69 -19.44
C LEU A 38 6.23 2.06 -20.47
N LEU A 39 7.23 2.85 -20.06
CA LEU A 39 8.35 3.22 -20.93
C LEU A 39 9.19 2.01 -21.35
N THR A 40 9.38 1.05 -20.44
CA THR A 40 10.07 -0.21 -20.76
C THR A 40 9.30 -1.01 -21.80
N ILE A 41 7.99 -1.17 -21.63
CA ILE A 41 7.12 -1.87 -22.59
C ILE A 41 7.17 -1.19 -23.95
N MET A 42 7.09 0.15 -24.00
CA MET A 42 7.19 0.90 -25.26
C MET A 42 8.53 0.70 -25.95
N SER A 43 9.64 0.81 -25.21
CA SER A 43 11.00 0.61 -25.75
C SER A 43 11.20 -0.81 -26.28
N SER A 44 10.79 -1.82 -25.50
CA SER A 44 10.83 -3.23 -25.89
C SER A 44 9.95 -3.52 -27.10
N SER A 45 8.78 -2.88 -27.19
CA SER A 45 7.88 -3.01 -28.35
C SER A 45 8.51 -2.43 -29.62
N ILE A 46 9.12 -1.25 -29.55
CA ILE A 46 9.83 -0.63 -30.68
C ILE A 46 11.02 -1.50 -31.10
N ALA A 47 11.80 -2.00 -30.13
CA ALA A 47 12.92 -2.89 -30.38
C ALA A 47 12.46 -4.19 -31.08
N TYR A 48 11.36 -4.78 -30.62
CA TYR A 48 10.76 -5.97 -31.23
C TYR A 48 10.31 -5.71 -32.68
N LEU A 49 9.52 -4.66 -32.91
CA LEU A 49 9.00 -4.30 -34.24
C LEU A 49 10.13 -4.01 -35.25
N THR A 50 11.21 -3.39 -34.79
CA THR A 50 12.36 -3.03 -35.65
C THR A 50 13.27 -4.24 -35.93
N SER A 51 13.44 -5.13 -34.95
CA SER A 51 14.33 -6.28 -35.07
C SER A 51 13.70 -7.46 -35.81
N ARG A 52 12.40 -7.72 -35.61
CA ARG A 52 11.69 -8.91 -36.12
C ARG A 52 10.88 -8.68 -37.39
N SER A 53 10.85 -7.47 -37.94
CA SER A 53 10.19 -7.17 -39.22
C SER A 53 10.98 -7.69 -40.43
N ASN A 54 10.24 -8.07 -41.48
CA ASN A 54 10.80 -8.47 -42.77
C ASN A 54 10.48 -7.43 -43.85
N PHE A 55 11.24 -7.45 -44.95
CA PHE A 55 11.00 -6.56 -46.09
C PHE A 55 9.73 -6.99 -46.84
N MET A 56 8.85 -6.03 -47.12
CA MET A 56 7.70 -6.24 -48.00
C MET A 56 8.03 -5.75 -49.41
N GLN A 57 7.72 -6.58 -50.42
CA GLN A 57 7.86 -6.17 -51.81
C GLN A 57 6.72 -5.21 -52.17
N VAL A 58 7.08 -3.96 -52.48
CA VAL A 58 6.12 -2.89 -52.78
C VAL A 58 5.82 -2.80 -54.27
N SER A 59 6.76 -3.23 -55.13
CA SER A 59 6.59 -3.29 -56.58
C SER A 59 6.98 -4.67 -57.11
N PRO A 60 6.11 -5.34 -57.91
CA PRO A 60 6.41 -6.62 -58.51
C PRO A 60 7.51 -6.54 -59.59
N GLU A 61 7.78 -5.34 -60.12
CA GLU A 61 8.78 -5.12 -61.19
C GLU A 61 10.22 -5.07 -60.67
N VAL A 62 10.40 -4.88 -59.35
CA VAL A 62 11.72 -4.82 -58.72
C VAL A 62 12.00 -6.15 -58.00
N PRO A 63 13.00 -6.94 -58.45
CA PRO A 63 13.36 -8.20 -57.80
C PRO A 63 13.90 -7.96 -56.38
N ILE A 64 13.51 -8.83 -55.44
CA ILE A 64 14.01 -8.78 -54.06
C ILE A 64 15.48 -9.21 -54.05
N THR A 65 16.40 -8.28 -53.79
CA THR A 65 17.85 -8.53 -53.82
C THR A 65 18.45 -8.90 -52.45
N LYS A 66 17.69 -8.72 -51.37
CA LYS A 66 18.10 -9.08 -50.00
C LYS A 66 16.91 -9.64 -49.22
N GLN A 67 17.08 -10.85 -48.71
CA GLN A 67 16.18 -11.44 -47.72
C GLN A 67 16.91 -11.48 -46.38
N ARG A 68 16.22 -11.13 -45.29
CA ARG A 68 16.77 -11.33 -43.94
C ARG A 68 16.86 -12.83 -43.66
N ASN A 69 17.82 -13.25 -42.84
CA ASN A 69 17.89 -14.64 -42.39
C ASN A 69 16.57 -15.02 -41.71
N THR A 70 16.06 -16.22 -41.99
CA THR A 70 14.80 -16.77 -41.45
C THR A 70 14.75 -16.81 -39.92
N GLU A 71 15.91 -16.88 -39.24
CA GLU A 71 15.99 -16.82 -37.77
C GLU A 71 15.81 -15.41 -37.18
N LYS A 72 15.91 -14.37 -38.02
CA LYS A 72 15.92 -12.96 -37.61
C LYS A 72 14.58 -12.25 -37.79
N TYR A 73 13.59 -12.88 -38.41
CA TYR A 73 12.25 -12.30 -38.57
C TYR A 73 11.18 -13.35 -38.26
N ASP A 74 10.04 -12.89 -37.80
CA ASP A 74 8.93 -13.78 -37.45
C ASP A 74 8.01 -13.99 -38.66
N ALA A 75 7.34 -15.13 -38.71
CA ALA A 75 6.33 -15.40 -39.73
C ALA A 75 5.20 -14.35 -39.64
N PRO A 76 4.55 -13.97 -40.76
CA PRO A 76 3.59 -12.86 -40.78
C PRO A 76 2.42 -13.03 -39.79
N ASP A 77 1.95 -14.27 -39.63
CA ASP A 77 0.90 -14.66 -38.68
C ASP A 77 1.32 -14.48 -37.22
N VAL A 78 2.52 -14.96 -36.87
CA VAL A 78 3.10 -14.80 -35.53
C VAL A 78 3.39 -13.33 -35.22
N PHE A 79 3.90 -12.58 -36.20
CA PHE A 79 4.22 -11.16 -36.06
C PHE A 79 2.96 -10.30 -35.87
N GLU A 80 1.85 -10.61 -36.56
CA GLU A 80 0.56 -9.94 -36.32
C GLU A 80 -0.03 -10.30 -34.95
N ALA A 81 0.08 -11.56 -34.51
CA ALA A 81 -0.38 -11.97 -33.18
C ALA A 81 0.38 -11.23 -32.07
N ASN A 82 1.71 -11.20 -32.15
CA ASN A 82 2.57 -10.52 -31.17
C ASN A 82 2.33 -9.00 -31.17
N LYS A 83 2.07 -8.39 -32.33
CA LYS A 83 1.66 -6.97 -32.40
C LYS A 83 0.39 -6.69 -31.62
N LYS A 84 -0.63 -7.55 -31.74
CA LYS A 84 -1.90 -7.39 -31.02
C LYS A 84 -1.71 -7.58 -29.52
N GLU A 85 -0.89 -8.53 -29.10
CA GLU A 85 -0.53 -8.75 -27.69
C GLU A 85 0.16 -7.51 -27.11
N LEU A 86 1.22 -7.01 -27.75
CA LEU A 86 1.93 -5.80 -27.32
C LEU A 86 1.02 -4.57 -27.20
N MET A 87 0.10 -4.39 -28.15
CA MET A 87 -0.87 -3.30 -28.11
C MET A 87 -1.90 -3.46 -26.98
N THR A 88 -2.29 -4.70 -26.69
CA THR A 88 -3.19 -5.02 -25.57
C THR A 88 -2.51 -4.72 -24.24
N ASP A 89 -1.28 -5.18 -24.06
CA ASP A 89 -0.48 -4.93 -22.85
C ASP A 89 -0.26 -3.43 -22.62
N LEU A 90 0.06 -2.69 -23.68
CA LEU A 90 0.21 -1.25 -23.62
C LEU A 90 -1.11 -0.57 -23.20
N MET A 91 -2.25 -0.96 -23.76
CA MET A 91 -3.56 -0.41 -23.40
C MET A 91 -3.94 -0.72 -21.95
N VAL A 92 -3.72 -1.95 -21.50
CA VAL A 92 -4.01 -2.35 -20.11
C VAL A 92 -3.17 -1.52 -19.15
N LYS A 93 -1.87 -1.36 -19.44
CA LYS A 93 -0.96 -0.57 -18.59
C LYS A 93 -1.30 0.92 -18.61
N ALA A 94 -1.66 1.47 -19.76
CA ALA A 94 -2.12 2.86 -19.86
C ALA A 94 -3.40 3.10 -19.02
N LYS A 95 -4.37 2.18 -19.09
CA LYS A 95 -5.59 2.26 -18.27
C LYS A 95 -5.32 2.09 -16.77
N GLN A 96 -4.36 1.24 -16.39
CA GLN A 96 -3.92 1.13 -15.00
C GLN A 96 -3.35 2.46 -14.50
N VAL A 97 -2.50 3.11 -15.29
CA VAL A 97 -1.97 4.45 -14.96
C VAL A 97 -3.09 5.49 -14.86
N GLU A 98 -4.05 5.47 -15.79
CA GLU A 98 -5.20 6.38 -15.75
C GLU A 98 -6.04 6.20 -14.48
N TYR A 99 -6.35 4.95 -14.12
CA TYR A 99 -7.07 4.64 -12.88
C TYR A 99 -6.30 5.12 -11.65
N LEU A 100 -4.98 4.90 -11.62
CA LEU A 100 -4.14 5.35 -10.51
C LEU A 100 -4.17 6.87 -10.37
N ILE A 101 -4.02 7.61 -11.48
CA ILE A 101 -4.11 9.07 -11.49
C ILE A 101 -5.47 9.54 -10.95
N GLN A 102 -6.56 8.87 -11.34
CA GLN A 102 -7.91 9.20 -10.84
C GLN A 102 -8.11 8.84 -9.37
N SER A 103 -7.38 7.86 -8.86
CA SER A 103 -7.41 7.46 -7.45
C SER A 103 -6.50 8.30 -6.55
N LEU A 104 -5.63 9.14 -7.12
CA LEU A 104 -4.79 10.05 -6.33
C LEU A 104 -5.70 11.03 -5.58
N PRO A 105 -5.44 11.26 -4.28
CA PRO A 105 -6.16 12.28 -3.54
C PRO A 105 -5.95 13.65 -4.20
N GLU A 106 -7.00 14.48 -4.20
CA GLU A 106 -6.91 15.81 -4.79
C GLU A 106 -5.78 16.61 -4.12
N PRO A 107 -4.92 17.30 -4.90
CA PRO A 107 -3.85 18.08 -4.34
C PRO A 107 -4.43 19.25 -3.55
N GLU A 108 -4.37 19.15 -2.22
CA GLU A 108 -4.69 20.25 -1.31
C GLU A 108 -3.60 21.34 -1.41
N ALA A 109 -3.97 22.61 -1.22
CA ALA A 109 -2.98 23.67 -1.12
C ALA A 109 -2.07 23.43 0.10
N GLU A 110 -0.75 23.63 -0.06
CA GLU A 110 0.24 23.34 0.98
C GLU A 110 -0.10 23.99 2.33
N GLU A 111 -0.66 25.20 2.33
CA GLU A 111 -1.08 25.90 3.56
C GLU A 111 -2.23 25.19 4.29
N VAL A 112 -3.17 24.60 3.54
CA VAL A 112 -4.30 23.85 4.11
C VAL A 112 -3.80 22.51 4.65
N GLN A 113 -2.94 21.84 3.88
CA GLN A 113 -2.32 20.59 4.29
C GLN A 113 -1.48 20.77 5.57
N ALA A 114 -0.67 21.83 5.64
CA ALA A 114 0.14 22.14 6.82
C ALA A 114 -0.72 22.42 8.06
N LYS A 115 -1.81 23.18 7.91
CA LYS A 115 -2.76 23.42 9.01
C LYS A 115 -3.42 22.14 9.47
N ARG A 116 -3.87 21.29 8.53
CA ARG A 116 -4.49 20.00 8.85
C ARG A 116 -3.53 19.09 9.61
N LEU A 117 -2.27 19.02 9.17
CA LEU A 117 -1.23 18.25 9.85
C LEU A 117 -0.97 18.77 11.26
N GLN A 118 -0.91 20.09 11.44
CA GLN A 118 -0.74 20.70 12.76
C GLN A 118 -1.91 20.38 13.70
N THR A 119 -3.15 20.48 13.21
CA THR A 119 -4.33 20.09 14.00
C THR A 119 -4.30 18.61 14.38
N LEU A 120 -3.91 17.73 13.45
CA LEU A 120 -3.79 16.30 13.71
C LEU A 120 -2.72 15.99 14.76
N GLU A 121 -1.60 16.72 14.73
CA GLU A 121 -0.52 16.60 15.72
C GLU A 121 -0.99 17.03 17.12
N GLU A 122 -1.71 18.15 17.20
CA GLU A 122 -2.31 18.64 18.45
C GLU A 122 -3.33 17.62 19.03
N GLU A 123 -4.21 17.09 18.18
CA GLU A 123 -5.14 16.02 18.55
C GLU A 123 -4.41 14.76 19.02
N MET A 124 -3.30 14.41 18.38
CA MET A 124 -2.49 13.25 18.75
C MET A 124 -1.83 13.41 20.11
N ILE A 125 -1.29 14.58 20.41
CA ILE A 125 -0.71 14.88 21.71
C ILE A 125 -1.77 14.75 22.80
N GLN A 126 -2.94 15.36 22.59
CA GLN A 126 -4.04 15.29 23.55
C GLN A 126 -4.53 13.85 23.76
N ALA A 127 -4.72 13.09 22.69
CA ALA A 127 -5.14 11.69 22.77
C ALA A 127 -4.12 10.82 23.52
N ASN A 128 -2.82 11.08 23.33
CA ASN A 128 -1.76 10.36 24.01
C ASN A 128 -1.68 10.72 25.51
N GLU A 129 -1.90 11.98 25.87
CA GLU A 129 -2.01 12.39 27.28
C GLU A 129 -3.20 11.73 27.98
N ASP A 130 -4.36 11.68 27.31
CA ASP A 130 -5.55 10.99 27.79
C ASP A 130 -5.29 9.50 27.99
N TYR A 131 -4.64 8.87 27.03
CA TYR A 131 -4.21 7.49 27.10
C TYR A 131 -3.26 7.24 28.29
N ALA A 132 -2.22 8.07 28.46
CA ALA A 132 -1.28 7.95 29.57
C ALA A 132 -1.98 8.07 30.93
N ARG A 133 -2.95 9.00 31.07
CA ARG A 133 -3.76 9.16 32.28
C ARG A 133 -4.64 7.94 32.54
N ALA A 134 -5.28 7.39 31.51
CA ALA A 134 -6.11 6.20 31.64
C ALA A 134 -5.29 4.98 32.09
N VAL A 135 -4.12 4.76 31.48
CA VAL A 135 -3.20 3.67 31.84
C VAL A 135 -2.69 3.83 33.27
N TYR A 136 -2.34 5.05 33.69
CA TYR A 136 -1.90 5.30 35.06
C TYR A 136 -3.00 4.95 36.09
N ARG A 137 -4.25 5.35 35.83
CA ARG A 137 -5.39 5.00 36.68
C ARG A 137 -5.62 3.49 36.74
N ALA A 138 -5.56 2.81 35.59
CA ALA A 138 -5.72 1.36 35.52
C ALA A 138 -4.63 0.62 36.33
N LYS A 139 -3.37 1.05 36.21
CA LYS A 139 -2.25 0.49 36.98
C LYS A 139 -2.43 0.69 38.49
N ASN A 140 -2.84 1.88 38.91
CA ASN A 140 -3.09 2.16 40.32
C ASN A 140 -4.24 1.31 40.89
N LEU A 141 -5.35 1.19 40.14
CA LEU A 141 -6.47 0.35 40.54
C LEU A 141 -6.07 -1.13 40.62
N HIS A 142 -5.32 -1.61 39.63
CA HIS A 142 -4.79 -2.97 39.63
C HIS A 142 -3.88 -3.22 40.85
N ALA A 143 -3.02 -2.26 41.21
CA ALA A 143 -2.18 -2.36 42.40
C ALA A 143 -3.02 -2.41 43.68
N GLN A 144 -4.04 -1.56 43.81
CA GLN A 144 -4.96 -1.56 44.96
C GLN A 144 -5.70 -2.90 45.09
N ILE A 145 -6.27 -3.41 44.00
CA ILE A 145 -6.95 -4.72 43.97
C ILE A 145 -5.98 -5.84 44.34
N SER A 146 -4.75 -5.82 43.80
CA SER A 146 -3.73 -6.82 44.12
C SER A 146 -3.35 -6.81 45.60
N THR A 147 -3.26 -5.63 46.22
CA THR A 147 -3.00 -5.50 47.66
C THR A 147 -4.14 -6.04 48.49
N VAL A 148 -5.40 -5.74 48.13
CA VAL A 148 -6.59 -6.26 48.84
C VAL A 148 -6.69 -7.78 48.71
N LEU A 149 -6.43 -8.33 47.52
CA LEU A 149 -6.42 -9.78 47.32
C LEU A 149 -5.32 -10.46 48.14
N ARG A 150 -4.13 -9.86 48.22
CA ARG A 150 -3.04 -10.37 49.09
C ARG A 150 -3.43 -10.31 50.56
N SER A 151 -3.99 -9.21 51.06
CA SER A 151 -4.41 -9.13 52.46
C SER A 151 -5.52 -10.12 52.81
N MET A 152 -6.45 -10.39 51.88
CA MET A 152 -7.49 -11.40 52.08
C MET A 152 -6.91 -12.83 52.09
N LEU A 153 -5.90 -13.12 51.26
CA LEU A 153 -5.20 -14.39 51.25
C LEU A 153 -4.36 -14.59 52.52
N ASP A 154 -3.64 -13.56 52.96
CA ASP A 154 -2.83 -13.59 54.18
C ASP A 154 -3.70 -13.70 55.45
N GLU A 155 -4.90 -13.09 55.47
CA GLU A 155 -5.87 -13.28 56.55
C GLU A 155 -6.42 -14.71 56.59
N SER A 156 -6.68 -15.34 55.45
CA SER A 156 -7.17 -16.74 55.43
C SER A 156 -6.16 -17.76 55.95
N ASP A 157 -4.85 -17.53 55.77
CA ASP A 157 -3.81 -18.42 56.29
C ASP A 157 -3.63 -18.30 57.82
N SER A 158 -4.12 -17.23 58.44
CA SER A 158 -4.02 -17.01 59.89
C SER A 158 -5.09 -17.74 60.73
N PHE A 159 -6.07 -18.40 60.09
CA PHE A 159 -7.13 -19.16 60.76
C PHE A 159 -6.85 -20.68 60.86
N GLU A 160 -5.71 -21.19 60.35
CA GLU A 160 -5.37 -22.62 60.44
C GLU A 160 -4.50 -23.00 61.64
N ASP A 161 -4.04 -22.04 62.46
CA ASP A 161 -3.23 -22.30 63.67
C ASP A 161 -4.00 -21.98 64.98
N GLU A 162 -5.09 -22.69 65.27
CA GLU A 162 -5.52 -22.90 66.67
C GLU A 162 -5.25 -24.35 67.09
N PRO A 163 -4.36 -24.59 68.08
CA PRO A 163 -4.16 -25.92 68.64
C PRO A 163 -5.30 -26.24 69.63
N GLY A 164 -6.02 -27.34 69.36
CA GLY A 164 -6.94 -27.98 70.29
C GLY A 164 -6.27 -28.68 71.46
#